data_AF-A0A8J9S2J3-F1
#
_entry.id   AF-A0A8J9S2J3-F1
#
_cell.length_a   1.000
_cell.length_b   1.000
_cell.length_c   1.000
_cell.angle_alpha   90.00
_cell.angle_beta   90.00
_cell.angle_gamma   90.00
#
_symmetry.space_group_name_H-M   'P 1'
#
loop_
_entity.id
_entity.type
_entity.pdbx_description
1 polymer ?
#
loop_
_entity_poly.entity_id
_entity_poly.type
_entity_poly.pdbx_seq_one_letter_code
_entity_poly.pdbx_strand_id
1 'polypeptide(L)'
;MAAPRREPRPFHLRRQSAYTIIACFVVFYIVSQTVVLIFFHLNSPKLNVGSDSWQRGFVSYGTNVHTQRFVSFPLYNATAEKAQALLYTKSFQSLERPLKFLHIPKTAGSAIENAAGKNGINWGSCAFFHKPKRDICDYPGTEWPMRIGWWHLPTYVFPLAESDPYQHAEVFGVIRDPYERMVSEFYYICTLKVKDWRPDQCNRSKLHESTYMNQWLMRKMHDRETKTAAGYLLDNGHFTPQFEYIVGPHETRYVDYILRLDDTLNPQFAHLMQVFGLGHVKLKKFQALGSAEDFKDRSDDTHLTTDALDKHTLDWIHNRYSQDFLDFGYVKRAVV
;
A
#
# COMPACT_ATOMS: atom_id res chain seq x y z
N MET A 1 26.97 37.69 39.01
CA MET A 1 26.22 38.50 38.01
C MET A 1 25.04 37.68 37.54
N ALA A 2 23.83 38.01 38.00
CA ALA A 2 22.59 37.28 37.70
C ALA A 2 21.74 38.10 36.71
N ALA A 3 21.28 37.46 35.63
CA ALA A 3 20.47 38.09 34.59
C ALA A 3 19.01 38.33 35.03
N PRO A 4 18.33 39.38 34.55
CA PRO A 4 16.98 39.71 34.99
C PRO A 4 15.91 38.85 34.29
N ARG A 5 14.91 38.43 35.08
CA ARG A 5 13.70 37.72 34.63
C ARG A 5 12.78 38.67 33.85
N ARG A 6 12.26 38.22 32.71
CA ARG A 6 11.19 38.90 31.95
C ARG A 6 9.82 38.43 32.42
N GLU A 7 8.90 39.36 32.59
CA GLU A 7 7.49 39.11 32.92
C GLU A 7 6.67 38.63 31.70
N PRO A 8 5.61 37.83 31.92
CA PRO A 8 4.72 37.36 30.85
C PRO A 8 3.59 38.36 30.54
N ARG A 9 3.24 38.47 29.25
CA ARG A 9 2.08 39.27 28.77
C ARG A 9 0.77 38.45 28.79
N PRO A 10 -0.39 39.12 28.94
CA PRO A 10 -1.68 38.44 29.12
C PRO A 10 -2.30 37.94 27.82
N PHE A 11 -3.05 36.84 27.93
CA PHE A 11 -3.81 36.16 26.89
C PHE A 11 -5.23 36.75 26.78
N HIS A 12 -5.67 37.14 25.57
CA HIS A 12 -7.06 37.53 25.29
C HIS A 12 -7.87 36.36 24.71
N LEU A 13 -9.10 36.18 25.21
CA LEU A 13 -10.04 35.11 24.85
C LEU A 13 -11.12 35.56 23.85
N ARG A 14 -11.38 34.67 22.87
CA ARG A 14 -12.64 34.27 22.19
C ARG A 14 -13.50 35.28 21.40
N ARG A 15 -13.94 34.80 20.22
CA ARG A 15 -15.34 34.85 19.77
C ARG A 15 -15.78 33.48 19.21
N GLN A 16 -17.02 33.10 19.52
CA GLN A 16 -17.75 31.93 19.00
C GLN A 16 -18.52 32.30 17.73
N SER A 17 -18.70 31.34 16.82
CA SER A 17 -19.53 31.49 15.61
C SER A 17 -20.75 30.57 15.69
N ALA A 18 -21.92 31.10 15.28
CA ALA A 18 -23.21 30.42 15.26
C ALA A 18 -23.42 29.57 13.99
N TYR A 19 -24.21 28.49 14.09
CA TYR A 19 -24.58 27.61 12.98
C TYR A 19 -25.96 27.95 12.40
N THR A 20 -26.13 27.78 11.09
CA THR A 20 -27.40 27.94 10.35
C THR A 20 -27.86 26.57 9.82
N ILE A 21 -29.16 26.27 9.94
CA ILE A 21 -29.79 25.02 9.43
C ILE A 21 -30.32 25.26 8.01
N ILE A 22 -30.07 24.32 7.09
CA ILE A 22 -30.55 24.34 5.70
C ILE A 22 -31.50 23.15 5.47
N ALA A 23 -32.65 23.39 4.84
CA ALA A 23 -33.56 22.35 4.35
C ALA A 23 -33.57 22.31 2.82
N CYS A 24 -33.59 21.12 2.21
CA CYS A 24 -33.55 20.91 0.75
C CYS A 24 -34.76 20.09 0.27
N PHE A 25 -35.32 20.45 -0.89
CA PHE A 25 -36.32 19.66 -1.62
C PHE A 25 -35.74 19.22 -2.98
N VAL A 26 -36.15 18.04 -3.47
CA VAL A 26 -35.64 17.43 -4.70
C VAL A 26 -36.80 17.09 -5.65
N VAL A 27 -36.66 17.42 -6.94
CA VAL A 27 -37.59 17.05 -8.02
C VAL A 27 -36.81 16.40 -9.16
N PHE A 28 -37.37 15.36 -9.80
CA PHE A 28 -36.71 14.55 -10.83
C PHE A 28 -37.33 14.76 -12.23
N TYR A 29 -36.48 14.80 -13.26
CA TYR A 29 -36.87 14.66 -14.68
C TYR A 29 -35.87 13.77 -15.43
N ILE A 30 -36.36 13.00 -16.42
CA ILE A 30 -35.54 12.06 -17.21
C ILE A 30 -35.69 12.36 -18.71
N VAL A 31 -34.60 12.78 -19.35
CA VAL A 31 -34.42 12.72 -20.82
C VAL A 31 -32.96 12.33 -21.12
N SER A 32 -32.79 11.30 -21.95
CA SER A 32 -31.53 10.70 -22.42
C SER A 32 -30.41 10.50 -21.37
N GLN A 33 -30.48 9.36 -20.65
CA GLN A 33 -29.43 8.75 -19.81
C GLN A 33 -28.62 9.65 -18.87
N THR A 34 -29.12 10.85 -18.57
CA THR A 34 -28.47 11.76 -17.64
C THR A 34 -29.52 12.25 -16.65
N VAL A 35 -29.36 11.87 -15.39
CA VAL A 35 -30.17 12.41 -14.29
C VAL A 35 -29.54 13.73 -13.86
N VAL A 36 -30.32 14.81 -13.91
CA VAL A 36 -29.90 16.14 -13.50
C VAL A 36 -30.67 16.50 -12.23
N LEU A 37 -29.98 16.60 -11.09
CA LEU A 37 -30.50 17.22 -9.87
C LEU A 37 -30.17 18.72 -9.89
N ILE A 38 -31.15 19.55 -9.50
CA ILE A 38 -30.98 21.00 -9.41
C ILE A 38 -31.20 21.39 -7.96
N PHE A 39 -30.21 22.05 -7.37
CA PHE A 39 -30.31 22.61 -6.02
C PHE A 39 -30.57 24.10 -6.11
N PHE A 40 -31.54 24.59 -5.34
CA PHE A 40 -31.78 26.02 -5.17
C PHE A 40 -31.14 26.49 -3.87
N HIS A 41 -30.35 27.56 -3.96
CA HIS A 41 -29.79 28.22 -2.78
C HIS A 41 -30.47 29.58 -2.62
N LEU A 42 -31.29 29.72 -1.57
CA LEU A 42 -31.92 30.98 -1.22
C LEU A 42 -30.99 31.71 -0.25
N ASN A 43 -30.27 32.71 -0.76
CA ASN A 43 -29.57 33.66 0.10
C ASN A 43 -30.60 34.55 0.78
N SER A 44 -30.62 34.54 2.12
CA SER A 44 -31.43 35.49 2.89
C SER A 44 -30.83 36.89 2.77
N PRO A 45 -31.61 37.93 2.41
CA PRO A 45 -31.11 39.29 2.37
C PRO A 45 -30.76 39.77 3.78
N LYS A 46 -29.62 40.46 3.93
CA LYS A 46 -29.30 41.19 5.15
C LYS A 46 -30.25 42.37 5.28
N LEU A 47 -31.12 42.31 6.29
CA LEU A 47 -31.95 43.44 6.72
C LEU A 47 -31.06 44.54 7.29
N ASN A 48 -30.92 45.66 6.58
CA ASN A 48 -30.54 46.93 7.17
C ASN A 48 -31.81 47.58 7.72
N VAL A 49 -31.88 47.74 9.04
CA VAL A 49 -32.96 48.47 9.70
C VAL A 49 -32.66 49.96 9.55
N GLY A 50 -33.34 50.61 8.61
CA GLY A 50 -33.43 52.06 8.48
C GLY A 50 -34.89 52.40 8.24
N SER A 51 -35.43 53.28 9.07
CA SER A 51 -36.83 53.67 9.12
C SER A 51 -37.28 54.44 7.88
N ASP A 52 -38.54 54.18 7.55
CA ASP A 52 -39.48 55.02 6.80
C ASP A 52 -39.49 55.04 5.26
N SER A 53 -40.75 55.05 4.80
CA SER A 53 -41.28 55.28 3.46
C SER A 53 -41.44 54.07 2.53
N TRP A 54 -42.72 53.73 2.35
CA TRP A 54 -43.25 52.82 1.35
C TRP A 54 -43.07 53.38 -0.07
N GLN A 55 -42.33 52.69 -0.94
CA GLN A 55 -42.57 52.74 -2.39
C GLN A 55 -42.38 51.37 -3.05
N ARG A 56 -43.34 51.05 -3.92
CA ARG A 56 -43.44 49.82 -4.72
C ARG A 56 -42.34 49.80 -5.78
N GLY A 57 -41.58 48.70 -5.85
CA GLY A 57 -40.65 48.42 -6.95
C GLY A 57 -40.66 46.94 -7.28
N PHE A 58 -41.04 46.59 -8.51
CA PHE A 58 -40.90 45.25 -9.07
C PHE A 58 -39.40 44.93 -9.22
N VAL A 59 -38.93 43.89 -8.53
CA VAL A 59 -37.56 43.35 -8.72
C VAL A 59 -37.65 42.13 -9.61
N SER A 60 -37.11 42.24 -10.82
CA SER A 60 -36.91 41.13 -11.76
C SER A 60 -35.77 40.24 -11.27
N TYR A 61 -36.05 38.98 -10.96
CA TYR A 61 -35.04 37.99 -10.58
C TYR A 61 -34.43 37.35 -11.84
N GLY A 62 -33.20 37.72 -12.18
CA GLY A 62 -32.38 37.00 -13.15
C GLY A 62 -31.78 35.75 -12.52
N THR A 63 -32.15 34.56 -13.02
CA THR A 63 -31.57 33.28 -12.59
C THR A 63 -30.26 33.02 -13.33
N ASN A 64 -29.12 33.21 -12.66
CA ASN A 64 -27.84 32.64 -13.09
C ASN A 64 -27.77 31.19 -12.62
N VAL A 65 -27.87 30.25 -13.57
CA VAL A 65 -27.75 28.81 -13.32
C VAL A 65 -26.27 28.44 -13.35
N HIS A 66 -25.65 28.26 -12.18
CA HIS A 66 -24.37 27.56 -12.09
C HIS A 66 -24.62 26.07 -11.86
N THR A 67 -24.42 25.30 -12.92
CA THR A 67 -24.45 23.84 -12.94
C THR A 67 -23.38 23.24 -12.03
N GLN A 68 -23.77 22.44 -11.04
CA GLN A 68 -22.86 21.55 -10.32
C GLN A 68 -22.91 20.14 -10.94
N ARG A 69 -21.71 19.56 -11.07
CA ARG A 69 -21.43 18.27 -11.72
C ARG A 69 -21.97 17.10 -10.90
N PHE A 70 -22.65 16.20 -11.59
CA PHE A 70 -22.92 14.83 -11.13
C PHE A 70 -21.63 14.00 -11.19
N VAL A 71 -21.25 13.39 -10.07
CA VAL A 71 -20.27 12.30 -10.05
C VAL A 71 -21.03 11.04 -10.41
N SER A 72 -20.85 10.58 -11.64
CA SER A 72 -21.30 9.26 -12.09
C SER A 72 -20.34 8.21 -11.53
N PHE A 73 -20.87 7.11 -11.00
CA PHE A 73 -20.07 5.91 -10.78
C PHE A 73 -19.88 5.23 -12.13
N PRO A 74 -18.63 4.92 -12.55
CA PRO A 74 -18.39 4.36 -13.85
C PRO A 74 -19.03 2.98 -13.94
N LEU A 75 -19.89 2.81 -14.93
CA LEU A 75 -20.30 1.50 -15.42
C LEU A 75 -19.03 0.70 -15.72
N TYR A 76 -18.97 -0.52 -15.18
CA TYR A 76 -17.89 -1.49 -15.36
C TYR A 76 -17.59 -1.64 -16.86
N ASN A 77 -16.52 -0.99 -17.33
CA ASN A 77 -16.22 -0.88 -18.75
C ASN A 77 -15.26 -2.00 -19.14
N ALA A 78 -15.80 -3.15 -19.56
CA ALA A 78 -15.03 -4.29 -20.06
C ALA A 78 -14.06 -3.93 -21.21
N THR A 79 -14.32 -2.81 -21.89
CA THR A 79 -13.44 -2.25 -22.94
C THR A 79 -12.19 -1.61 -22.34
N ALA A 80 -12.31 -0.97 -21.16
CA ALA A 80 -11.19 -0.38 -20.44
C ALA A 80 -10.27 -1.47 -19.85
N GLU A 81 -10.85 -2.55 -19.29
CA GLU A 81 -10.07 -3.72 -18.86
C GLU A 81 -9.34 -4.38 -20.03
N LYS A 82 -9.99 -4.57 -21.18
CA LYS A 82 -9.33 -5.11 -22.39
C LYS A 82 -8.22 -4.20 -22.89
N ALA A 83 -8.42 -2.88 -22.89
CA ALA A 83 -7.41 -1.91 -23.29
C ALA A 83 -6.23 -1.90 -22.31
N GLN A 84 -6.49 -1.98 -21.01
CA GLN A 84 -5.46 -2.03 -19.97
C GLN A 84 -4.70 -3.36 -20.01
N ALA A 85 -5.40 -4.47 -20.24
CA ALA A 85 -4.78 -5.77 -20.48
C ALA A 85 -3.90 -5.74 -21.73
N LEU A 86 -4.35 -5.11 -22.82
CA LEU A 86 -3.57 -4.96 -24.06
C LEU A 86 -2.35 -4.04 -23.88
N LEU A 87 -2.48 -2.95 -23.13
CA LEU A 87 -1.36 -2.06 -22.79
C LEU A 87 -0.34 -2.78 -21.90
N TYR A 88 -0.82 -3.56 -20.94
CA TYR A 88 0.00 -4.44 -20.12
C TYR A 88 0.68 -5.52 -20.99
N THR A 89 -0.02 -6.12 -21.96
CA THR A 89 0.59 -7.08 -22.89
C THR A 89 1.64 -6.46 -23.82
N LYS A 90 1.48 -5.18 -24.16
CA LYS A 90 2.50 -4.45 -24.92
C LYS A 90 3.68 -4.00 -24.07
N SER A 91 3.59 -4.11 -22.75
CA SER A 91 4.70 -3.79 -21.84
C SER A 91 5.69 -4.94 -21.67
N PHE A 92 5.40 -6.14 -22.20
CA PHE A 92 6.31 -7.28 -22.14
C PHE A 92 7.56 -7.02 -23.02
N GLN A 93 8.78 -7.11 -22.45
CA GLN A 93 10.03 -6.84 -23.19
C GLN A 93 10.43 -8.00 -24.11
N SER A 94 10.26 -9.25 -23.66
CA SER A 94 10.37 -10.45 -24.48
C SER A 94 9.68 -11.63 -23.80
N LEU A 95 8.89 -12.40 -24.54
CA LEU A 95 8.32 -13.67 -24.05
C LEU A 95 9.25 -14.87 -24.29
N GLU A 96 10.41 -14.64 -24.93
CA GLU A 96 11.42 -15.68 -25.15
C GLU A 96 12.26 -15.94 -23.90
N ARG A 97 12.29 -14.97 -22.99
CA ARG A 97 13.02 -15.06 -21.73
C ARG A 97 12.15 -15.72 -20.65
N PRO A 98 12.74 -16.55 -19.77
CA PRO A 98 12.00 -17.14 -18.66
C PRO A 98 11.50 -16.07 -17.70
N LEU A 99 10.31 -16.26 -17.14
CA LEU A 99 9.77 -15.43 -16.08
C LEU A 99 10.37 -15.84 -14.73
N LYS A 100 10.79 -14.87 -13.91
CA LYS A 100 11.29 -15.06 -12.55
C LYS A 100 10.59 -14.13 -11.56
N PHE A 101 10.43 -14.61 -10.34
CA PHE A 101 9.77 -13.88 -9.26
C PHE A 101 10.79 -13.28 -8.28
N LEU A 102 10.70 -11.97 -8.08
CA LEU A 102 11.40 -11.24 -7.00
C LEU A 102 10.52 -11.19 -5.75
N HIS A 103 11.01 -11.78 -4.65
CA HIS A 103 10.28 -11.81 -3.39
C HIS A 103 10.50 -10.51 -2.60
N ILE A 104 9.54 -9.59 -2.71
CA ILE A 104 9.46 -8.43 -1.81
C ILE A 104 8.84 -8.88 -0.47
N PRO A 105 9.46 -8.61 0.68
CA PRO A 105 8.92 -9.09 1.96
C PRO A 105 7.48 -8.63 2.20
N LYS A 106 6.66 -9.59 2.65
CA LYS A 106 5.26 -9.40 3.07
C LYS A 106 4.25 -9.06 1.96
N THR A 107 4.59 -9.42 0.71
CA THR A 107 3.73 -9.21 -0.47
C THR A 107 3.27 -10.54 -1.11
N ALA A 108 2.89 -11.52 -0.28
CA ALA A 108 2.46 -12.87 -0.70
C ALA A 108 3.56 -13.76 -1.34
N GLY A 109 4.84 -13.38 -1.21
CA GLY A 109 5.95 -14.13 -1.79
C GLY A 109 5.99 -15.63 -1.46
N SER A 110 5.78 -16.00 -0.18
CA SER A 110 5.79 -17.42 0.23
C SER A 110 4.77 -18.28 -0.51
N ALA A 111 3.60 -17.74 -0.86
CA ALA A 111 2.58 -18.49 -1.56
C ALA A 111 2.81 -18.57 -3.07
N ILE A 112 3.37 -17.52 -3.67
CA ILE A 112 3.84 -17.56 -5.06
C ILE A 112 4.95 -18.60 -5.21
N GLU A 113 5.93 -18.60 -4.30
CA GLU A 113 6.98 -19.62 -4.27
C GLU A 113 6.41 -21.02 -4.06
N ASN A 114 5.41 -21.18 -3.19
CA ASN A 114 4.73 -22.46 -3.00
C ASN A 114 3.98 -22.93 -4.26
N ALA A 115 3.33 -22.01 -4.99
CA ALA A 115 2.63 -22.34 -6.22
C ALA A 115 3.62 -22.74 -7.33
N ALA A 116 4.73 -22.01 -7.45
CA ALA A 116 5.79 -22.29 -8.42
C ALA A 116 6.52 -23.60 -8.11
N GLY A 117 6.98 -23.81 -6.86
CA GLY A 117 7.72 -25.00 -6.46
C GLY A 117 6.94 -26.30 -6.64
N LYS A 118 5.62 -26.29 -6.40
CA LYS A 118 4.74 -27.45 -6.70
C LYS A 118 4.69 -27.85 -8.17
N ASN A 119 5.09 -26.95 -9.06
CA ASN A 119 5.17 -27.17 -10.50
C ASN A 119 6.64 -27.28 -10.96
N GLY A 120 7.58 -27.50 -10.03
CA GLY A 120 9.01 -27.64 -10.34
C GLY A 120 9.70 -26.34 -10.77
N ILE A 121 9.12 -25.17 -10.44
CA ILE A 121 9.68 -23.86 -10.82
C ILE A 121 10.37 -23.22 -9.62
N ASN A 122 11.66 -22.94 -9.78
CA ASN A 122 12.49 -22.33 -8.74
C ASN A 122 12.43 -20.81 -8.77
N TRP A 123 11.48 -20.27 -8.02
CA TRP A 123 11.27 -18.83 -7.83
C TRP A 123 11.58 -18.37 -6.41
N GLY A 124 11.88 -17.08 -6.25
CA GLY A 124 12.18 -16.47 -4.96
C GLY A 124 13.21 -17.28 -4.18
N SER A 125 12.89 -17.69 -2.95
CA SER A 125 13.76 -18.50 -2.08
C SER A 125 14.28 -19.77 -2.76
N CYS A 126 13.51 -20.41 -3.65
CA CYS A 126 13.93 -21.64 -4.32
C CYS A 126 15.06 -21.41 -5.34
N ALA A 127 15.27 -20.18 -5.80
CA ALA A 127 16.39 -19.84 -6.69
C ALA A 127 17.74 -19.76 -5.97
N PHE A 128 17.73 -19.74 -4.63
CA PHE A 128 18.92 -19.62 -3.81
C PHE A 128 19.07 -20.90 -3.00
N PHE A 129 20.13 -21.67 -3.22
CA PHE A 129 20.38 -22.85 -2.41
C PHE A 129 20.81 -22.43 -0.99
N HIS A 130 19.84 -22.17 -0.11
CA HIS A 130 20.08 -21.66 1.24
C HIS A 130 19.31 -22.45 2.30
N LYS A 131 19.74 -22.36 3.55
CA LYS A 131 19.01 -22.91 4.71
C LYS A 131 18.08 -21.86 5.34
N PRO A 132 16.91 -22.26 5.90
CA PRO A 132 16.33 -23.60 5.84
C PRO A 132 15.86 -23.95 4.42
N LYS A 133 16.10 -25.20 4.00
CA LYS A 133 15.61 -25.70 2.72
C LYS A 133 14.10 -25.95 2.83
N ARG A 134 13.39 -25.71 1.74
CA ARG A 134 11.97 -26.03 1.59
C ARG A 134 11.85 -27.27 0.73
N ASP A 135 11.02 -28.22 1.16
CA ASP A 135 10.84 -29.50 0.46
C ASP A 135 10.22 -29.36 -0.94
N ILE A 136 9.65 -28.18 -1.24
CA ILE A 136 9.03 -27.85 -2.52
C ILE A 136 10.02 -27.28 -3.56
N CYS A 137 11.28 -27.04 -3.18
CA CYS A 137 12.26 -26.40 -4.04
C CYS A 137 13.23 -27.44 -4.60
N ASP A 138 13.56 -27.34 -5.89
CA ASP A 138 14.65 -28.08 -6.51
C ASP A 138 15.86 -27.16 -6.68
N TYR A 139 16.59 -26.92 -5.60
CA TYR A 139 17.59 -25.85 -5.55
C TYR A 139 18.72 -26.00 -6.57
N PRO A 140 18.99 -24.99 -7.42
CA PRO A 140 20.10 -25.02 -8.36
C PRO A 140 21.43 -24.67 -7.68
N GLY A 141 22.53 -25.22 -8.20
CA GLY A 141 23.89 -24.73 -7.95
C GLY A 141 24.47 -25.01 -6.56
N THR A 142 25.37 -24.11 -6.12
CA THR A 142 26.11 -24.20 -4.86
C THR A 142 25.42 -23.45 -3.72
N GLU A 143 25.70 -23.85 -2.47
CA GLU A 143 25.06 -23.28 -1.29
C GLU A 143 25.45 -21.81 -1.13
N TRP A 144 24.46 -20.93 -1.03
CA TRP A 144 24.65 -19.50 -0.80
C TRP A 144 25.06 -19.24 0.65
N PRO A 145 25.81 -18.16 0.94
CA PRO A 145 26.23 -17.84 2.30
C PRO A 145 25.05 -17.81 3.27
N MET A 146 25.18 -18.59 4.35
CA MET A 146 24.17 -18.66 5.41
C MET A 146 24.05 -17.31 6.12
N ARG A 147 22.83 -16.98 6.59
CA ARG A 147 22.43 -15.79 7.38
C ARG A 147 21.90 -14.59 6.59
N ILE A 148 21.94 -14.61 5.26
CA ILE A 148 21.33 -13.57 4.44
C ILE A 148 20.11 -14.15 3.74
N GLY A 149 18.99 -13.45 3.85
CA GLY A 149 17.78 -13.72 3.07
C GLY A 149 17.96 -13.24 1.64
N TRP A 150 18.79 -13.92 0.85
CA TRP A 150 19.19 -13.46 -0.49
C TRP A 150 17.98 -13.17 -1.39
N TRP A 151 16.94 -13.99 -1.32
CA TRP A 151 15.71 -13.80 -2.10
C TRP A 151 14.94 -12.51 -1.76
N HIS A 152 15.27 -11.84 -0.65
CA HIS A 152 14.71 -10.56 -0.23
C HIS A 152 15.62 -9.35 -0.55
N LEU A 153 16.69 -9.53 -1.34
CA LEU A 153 17.53 -8.42 -1.80
C LEU A 153 17.01 -7.84 -3.13
N PRO A 154 17.09 -6.52 -3.33
CA PRO A 154 16.88 -5.90 -4.63
C PRO A 154 17.79 -6.49 -5.69
N THR A 155 17.25 -6.65 -6.89
CA THR A 155 17.92 -7.33 -8.00
C THR A 155 19.23 -6.64 -8.42
N TYR A 156 19.31 -5.31 -8.32
CA TYR A 156 20.51 -4.54 -8.66
C TYR A 156 21.73 -4.85 -7.78
N VAL A 157 21.55 -5.56 -6.66
CA VAL A 157 22.65 -5.97 -5.78
C VAL A 157 23.39 -7.19 -6.32
N PHE A 158 22.72 -8.06 -7.10
CA PHE A 158 23.31 -9.33 -7.54
C PHE A 158 24.39 -9.24 -8.61
N PRO A 159 24.34 -8.28 -9.58
CA PRO A 159 25.47 -8.07 -10.48
C PRO A 159 26.79 -7.77 -9.75
N LEU A 160 26.72 -7.29 -8.50
CA LEU A 160 27.89 -7.06 -7.64
C LEU A 160 28.40 -8.33 -6.96
N ALA A 161 27.62 -9.42 -6.96
CA ALA A 161 27.91 -10.68 -6.29
C ALA A 161 28.40 -11.78 -7.26
N GLU A 162 28.81 -11.41 -8.48
CA GLU A 162 29.30 -12.32 -9.56
C GLU A 162 28.31 -13.41 -10.02
N SER A 163 27.10 -13.42 -9.47
CA SER A 163 26.02 -14.36 -9.79
C SER A 163 24.68 -13.63 -9.71
N ASP A 164 24.04 -13.45 -10.86
CA ASP A 164 22.72 -12.83 -10.96
C ASP A 164 21.64 -13.87 -11.29
N PRO A 165 20.82 -14.28 -10.29
CA PRO A 165 19.76 -15.26 -10.51
C PRO A 165 18.62 -14.70 -11.38
N TYR A 166 18.61 -13.41 -11.72
CA TYR A 166 17.63 -12.77 -12.60
C TYR A 166 18.19 -12.47 -14.00
N GLN A 167 19.46 -12.80 -14.26
CA GLN A 167 20.07 -12.57 -15.56
C GLN A 167 19.26 -13.27 -16.67
N HIS A 168 19.08 -12.56 -17.79
CA HIS A 168 18.35 -13.01 -18.97
C HIS A 168 16.91 -13.48 -18.69
N ALA A 169 16.27 -13.04 -17.60
CA ALA A 169 14.90 -13.39 -17.25
C ALA A 169 14.00 -12.18 -17.13
N GLU A 170 12.74 -12.29 -17.55
CA GLU A 170 11.76 -11.27 -17.22
C GLU A 170 11.44 -11.38 -15.72
N VAL A 171 11.34 -10.27 -15.01
CA VAL A 171 11.16 -10.26 -13.57
C VAL A 171 9.80 -9.69 -13.21
N PHE A 172 9.07 -10.40 -12.35
CA PHE A 172 7.88 -9.84 -11.72
C PHE A 172 8.00 -9.79 -10.20
N GLY A 173 7.32 -8.82 -9.60
CA GLY A 173 7.22 -8.64 -8.17
C GLY A 173 5.79 -8.30 -7.78
N VAL A 174 5.48 -8.49 -6.50
CA VAL A 174 4.20 -8.06 -5.92
C VAL A 174 4.48 -6.96 -4.92
N ILE A 175 3.70 -5.88 -5.00
CA ILE A 175 3.70 -4.78 -4.03
C ILE A 175 2.43 -4.83 -3.19
N ARG A 176 2.45 -4.14 -2.06
CA ARG A 176 1.34 -4.04 -1.11
C ARG A 176 1.21 -2.62 -0.59
N ASP A 177 0.01 -2.22 -0.17
CA ASP A 177 -0.20 -1.02 0.63
C ASP A 177 0.83 -0.95 1.80
N PRO A 178 1.59 0.16 1.93
CA PRO A 178 2.62 0.26 2.95
C PRO A 178 2.12 0.06 4.39
N TYR A 179 0.90 0.49 4.74
CA TYR A 179 0.35 0.30 6.08
C TYR A 179 0.06 -1.17 6.35
N GLU A 180 -0.63 -1.83 5.42
CA GLU A 180 -0.93 -3.26 5.58
C GLU A 180 0.34 -4.11 5.61
N ARG A 181 1.36 -3.72 4.84
CA ARG A 181 2.67 -4.38 4.84
C ARG A 181 3.31 -4.30 6.22
N MET A 182 3.25 -3.15 6.89
CA MET A 182 3.81 -2.99 8.24
C MET A 182 3.05 -3.79 9.30
N VAL A 183 1.71 -3.82 9.25
CA VAL A 183 0.92 -4.66 10.16
C VAL A 183 1.22 -6.15 9.91
N SER A 184 1.30 -6.57 8.65
CA SER A 184 1.69 -7.94 8.26
C SER A 184 3.08 -8.32 8.77
N GLU A 185 4.03 -7.39 8.71
CA GLU A 185 5.40 -7.58 9.20
C GLU A 185 5.44 -7.75 10.72
N PHE A 186 4.73 -6.89 11.47
CA PHE A 186 4.62 -7.02 12.92
C PHE A 186 4.11 -8.41 13.31
N TYR A 187 2.98 -8.84 12.75
CA TYR A 187 2.43 -10.17 13.04
C TYR A 187 3.39 -11.29 12.67
N TYR A 188 4.04 -11.20 11.50
CA TYR A 188 5.01 -12.20 11.09
C TYR A 188 6.14 -12.34 12.10
N ILE A 189 6.86 -11.25 12.39
CA ILE A 189 8.00 -11.31 13.30
C ILE A 189 7.59 -11.71 14.71
N CYS A 190 6.45 -11.22 15.20
CA CYS A 190 5.98 -11.53 16.54
C CYS A 190 5.44 -12.95 16.68
N THR A 191 5.03 -13.62 15.60
CA THR A 191 4.51 -15.00 15.66
C THR A 191 5.55 -16.06 15.31
N LEU A 192 6.67 -15.68 14.69
CA LEU A 192 7.77 -16.60 14.37
C LEU A 192 8.27 -17.33 15.61
N LYS A 193 8.03 -18.65 15.69
CA LYS A 193 8.41 -19.52 16.82
C LYS A 193 9.90 -19.91 16.88
N VAL A 194 10.78 -19.19 16.19
CA VAL A 194 12.17 -19.65 16.01
C VAL A 194 13.12 -18.90 16.93
N LYS A 195 13.55 -19.59 17.99
CA LYS A 195 14.45 -19.04 19.02
C LYS A 195 15.91 -18.97 18.57
N ASP A 196 16.32 -19.86 17.66
CA ASP A 196 17.75 -20.11 17.41
C ASP A 196 18.43 -19.14 16.44
N TRP A 197 17.68 -18.53 15.51
CA TRP A 197 18.27 -17.65 14.48
C TRP A 197 17.85 -16.18 14.55
N ARG A 198 16.86 -15.85 15.39
CA ARG A 198 16.36 -14.49 15.64
C ARG A 198 15.89 -14.44 17.10
N PRO A 199 16.76 -14.15 18.08
CA PRO A 199 16.35 -14.04 19.47
C PRO A 199 15.16 -13.08 19.58
N ASP A 200 14.19 -13.42 20.43
CA ASP A 200 12.83 -12.85 20.47
C ASP A 200 12.82 -11.36 20.13
N GLN A 201 12.53 -11.03 18.86
CA GLN A 201 12.52 -9.66 18.36
C GLN A 201 11.25 -8.91 18.79
N CYS A 202 10.35 -9.59 19.50
CA CYS A 202 9.03 -9.12 19.87
C CYS A 202 8.53 -9.88 21.10
N ASN A 203 7.75 -9.18 21.94
CA ASN A 203 7.05 -9.77 23.07
C ASN A 203 5.68 -10.29 22.60
N ARG A 204 5.56 -11.61 22.46
CA ARG A 204 4.33 -12.26 21.97
C ARG A 204 3.11 -12.05 22.87
N SER A 205 3.30 -11.82 24.18
CA SER A 205 2.17 -11.55 25.08
C SER A 205 1.49 -10.22 24.76
N LYS A 206 2.11 -9.37 23.94
CA LYS A 206 1.63 -8.04 23.56
C LYS A 206 1.17 -7.96 22.10
N LEU A 207 0.94 -9.11 21.46
CA LEU A 207 0.60 -9.19 20.04
C LEU A 207 -0.71 -8.44 19.66
N HIS A 208 -1.57 -8.21 20.66
CA HIS A 208 -2.86 -7.52 20.50
C HIS A 208 -2.86 -6.10 21.09
N GLU A 209 -1.73 -5.62 21.60
CA GLU A 209 -1.60 -4.26 22.14
C GLU A 209 -1.24 -3.29 21.00
N SER A 210 -2.18 -2.43 20.57
CA SER A 210 -1.94 -1.42 19.52
C SER A 210 -0.75 -0.52 19.84
N THR A 211 -0.66 -0.03 21.08
CA THR A 211 0.47 0.78 21.56
C THR A 211 1.80 0.05 21.40
N TYR A 212 1.84 -1.26 21.67
CA TYR A 212 3.05 -2.05 21.53
C TYR A 212 3.46 -2.23 20.06
N MET A 213 2.50 -2.52 19.18
CA MET A 213 2.74 -2.59 17.73
C MET A 213 3.35 -1.29 17.20
N ASN A 214 2.76 -0.14 17.53
CA ASN A 214 3.24 1.17 17.10
C ASN A 214 4.65 1.46 17.60
N GLN A 215 4.92 1.26 18.90
CA GLN A 215 6.27 1.41 19.47
C GLN A 215 7.29 0.48 18.82
N TRP A 216 6.90 -0.76 18.53
CA TRP A 216 7.75 -1.74 17.88
C TRP A 216 8.08 -1.34 16.44
N LEU A 217 7.07 -0.93 15.66
CA LEU A 217 7.23 -0.48 14.28
C LEU A 217 8.12 0.77 14.19
N MET A 218 7.86 1.77 15.03
CA MET A 218 8.67 3.00 15.06
C MET A 218 10.13 2.70 15.39
N ARG A 219 10.41 1.90 16.44
CA ARG A 219 11.78 1.50 16.77
C ARG A 219 12.44 0.77 15.59
N LYS A 220 11.73 -0.16 14.96
CA LYS A 220 12.27 -0.91 13.83
C LYS A 220 12.55 -0.03 12.62
N MET A 221 11.75 1.00 12.34
CA MET A 221 12.02 1.95 11.26
C MET A 221 13.13 2.94 11.62
N HIS A 222 13.16 3.43 12.85
CA HIS A 222 14.14 4.41 13.34
C HIS A 222 15.57 3.85 13.40
N ASP A 223 15.76 2.64 13.93
CA ASP A 223 17.07 1.97 14.07
C ASP A 223 17.79 1.72 12.72
N ARG A 224 17.25 2.18 11.60
CA ARG A 224 17.67 1.81 10.24
C ARG A 224 18.06 2.94 9.34
N GLU A 225 17.64 4.17 9.64
CA GLU A 225 18.24 5.36 9.02
C GLU A 225 19.75 5.43 9.31
N THR A 226 20.23 4.67 10.30
CA THR A 226 21.61 4.66 10.80
C THR A 226 22.45 3.45 10.36
N LYS A 227 21.92 2.56 9.51
CA LYS A 227 22.59 1.27 9.22
C LYS A 227 23.60 1.32 8.07
N THR A 228 24.72 0.63 8.28
CA THR A 228 25.70 0.27 7.24
C THR A 228 25.13 -0.80 6.29
N ALA A 229 25.80 -1.05 5.16
CA ALA A 229 25.44 -2.14 4.23
C ALA A 229 25.28 -3.51 4.93
N ALA A 230 26.08 -3.79 5.97
CA ALA A 230 25.92 -5.00 6.78
C ALA A 230 24.59 -5.02 7.55
N GLY A 231 24.14 -3.87 8.07
CA GLY A 231 22.86 -3.74 8.76
C GLY A 231 21.65 -3.97 7.85
N TYR A 232 21.77 -3.65 6.56
CA TYR A 232 20.77 -3.95 5.53
C TYR A 232 20.60 -5.47 5.35
N LEU A 233 21.72 -6.18 5.19
CA LEU A 233 21.74 -7.63 5.01
C LEU A 233 21.19 -8.39 6.22
N LEU A 234 21.40 -7.88 7.44
CA LEU A 234 20.91 -8.51 8.66
C LEU A 234 19.38 -8.51 8.80
N ASP A 235 18.69 -7.58 8.15
CA ASP A 235 17.23 -7.55 8.21
C ASP A 235 16.55 -8.35 7.10
N ASN A 236 17.26 -8.68 6.02
CA ASN A 236 16.68 -9.26 4.82
C ASN A 236 15.60 -8.33 4.20
N GLY A 237 15.80 -7.01 4.26
CA GLY A 237 14.99 -6.04 3.53
C GLY A 237 13.50 -5.89 3.94
N HIS A 238 13.10 -6.40 5.11
CA HIS A 238 11.71 -6.38 5.56
C HIS A 238 11.13 -4.97 5.76
N PHE A 239 11.98 -3.96 6.01
CA PHE A 239 11.60 -2.54 6.09
C PHE A 239 12.24 -1.68 4.99
N THR A 240 12.67 -2.33 3.91
CA THR A 240 13.09 -1.63 2.69
C THR A 240 11.83 -1.22 1.92
N PRO A 241 11.70 0.05 1.52
CA PRO A 241 10.65 0.51 0.61
C PRO A 241 10.56 -0.33 -0.64
N GLN A 242 9.35 -0.56 -1.12
CA GLN A 242 9.12 -1.47 -2.23
C GLN A 242 9.65 -0.89 -3.54
N PHE A 243 9.64 0.44 -3.69
CA PHE A 243 10.23 1.11 -4.85
C PHE A 243 11.71 0.77 -5.03
N GLU A 244 12.47 0.60 -3.94
CA GLU A 244 13.88 0.21 -3.99
C GLU A 244 14.07 -1.22 -4.52
N TYR A 245 13.03 -2.06 -4.57
CA TYR A 245 13.11 -3.37 -5.26
C TYR A 245 12.84 -3.26 -6.75
N ILE A 246 12.07 -2.25 -7.17
CA ILE A 246 11.58 -2.08 -8.53
C ILE A 246 12.57 -1.25 -9.36
N VAL A 247 13.06 -0.15 -8.77
CA VAL A 247 13.90 0.85 -9.41
C VAL A 247 15.17 1.00 -8.58
N GLY A 248 16.30 0.70 -9.21
CA GLY A 248 17.63 0.82 -8.61
C GLY A 248 18.30 2.15 -8.88
N PRO A 249 19.64 2.23 -8.72
CA PRO A 249 20.41 3.43 -9.00
C PRO A 249 20.18 3.97 -10.41
N HIS A 250 20.27 5.30 -10.55
CA HIS A 250 20.07 6.02 -11.82
C HIS A 250 18.69 5.77 -12.47
N GLU A 251 17.66 5.53 -11.65
CA GLU A 251 16.29 5.29 -12.10
C GLU A 251 16.14 4.06 -13.03
N THR A 252 17.10 3.13 -12.94
CA THR A 252 17.06 1.90 -13.73
C THR A 252 16.00 0.96 -13.17
N ARG A 253 15.02 0.57 -13.99
CA ARG A 253 13.99 -0.40 -13.61
C ARG A 253 14.52 -1.83 -13.74
N TYR A 254 14.37 -2.63 -12.70
CA TYR A 254 14.81 -4.03 -12.65
C TYR A 254 13.68 -5.04 -12.48
N VAL A 255 12.43 -4.58 -12.31
CA VAL A 255 11.25 -5.43 -12.26
C VAL A 255 10.32 -5.03 -13.40
N ASP A 256 10.09 -5.96 -14.33
CA ASP A 256 9.30 -5.74 -15.53
C ASP A 256 7.80 -5.67 -15.19
N TYR A 257 7.30 -6.61 -14.38
CA TYR A 257 5.87 -6.68 -14.05
C TYR A 257 5.61 -6.51 -12.55
N ILE A 258 4.73 -5.57 -12.23
CA ILE A 258 4.37 -5.26 -10.85
C ILE A 258 2.91 -5.63 -10.64
N LEU A 259 2.65 -6.58 -9.75
CA LEU A 259 1.29 -6.96 -9.34
C LEU A 259 0.98 -6.32 -7.98
N ARG A 260 -0.31 -6.15 -7.68
CA ARG A 260 -0.75 -5.58 -6.39
C ARG A 260 -1.35 -6.66 -5.52
N LEU A 261 -0.95 -6.69 -4.25
CA LEU A 261 -1.58 -7.51 -3.22
C LEU A 261 -2.85 -6.80 -2.71
N ASP A 262 -3.87 -6.86 -3.54
CA ASP A 262 -5.26 -6.48 -3.26
C ASP A 262 -6.19 -7.47 -3.98
N ASP A 263 -7.46 -7.14 -4.16
CA ASP A 263 -8.45 -7.99 -4.85
C ASP A 263 -8.09 -8.26 -6.33
N THR A 264 -7.13 -7.52 -6.90
CA THR A 264 -6.65 -7.69 -8.27
C THR A 264 -5.50 -8.68 -8.39
N LEU A 265 -4.90 -9.17 -7.29
CA LEU A 265 -3.73 -10.05 -7.35
C LEU A 265 -3.99 -11.34 -8.14
N ASN A 266 -5.05 -12.07 -7.79
CA ASN A 266 -5.35 -13.36 -8.43
C ASN A 266 -5.59 -13.23 -9.94
N PRO A 267 -6.42 -12.29 -10.44
CA PRO A 267 -6.58 -12.12 -11.88
C PRO A 267 -5.30 -11.61 -12.57
N GLN A 268 -4.56 -10.67 -11.97
CA GLN A 268 -3.28 -10.20 -12.53
C GLN A 268 -2.25 -11.33 -12.64
N PHE A 269 -2.11 -12.14 -11.59
CA PHE A 269 -1.22 -13.28 -11.56
C PHE A 269 -1.63 -14.33 -12.60
N ALA A 270 -2.91 -14.72 -12.63
CA ALA A 270 -3.40 -15.70 -13.58
C ALA A 270 -3.19 -15.26 -15.03
N HIS A 271 -3.38 -13.96 -15.32
CA HIS A 271 -3.12 -13.39 -16.62
C HIS A 271 -1.63 -13.43 -16.97
N LEU A 272 -0.75 -12.97 -16.09
CA LEU A 272 0.70 -13.02 -16.28
C LEU A 272 1.19 -14.46 -16.53
N MET A 273 0.71 -15.42 -15.73
CA MET A 273 1.05 -16.83 -15.92
C MET A 273 0.60 -17.35 -17.29
N GLN A 274 -0.60 -16.97 -17.74
CA GLN A 274 -1.11 -17.38 -19.05
C GLN A 274 -0.24 -16.84 -20.19
N VAL A 275 0.21 -15.58 -20.10
CA VAL A 275 1.09 -14.95 -21.10
C VAL A 275 2.42 -15.70 -21.25
N PHE A 276 3.00 -16.16 -20.13
CA PHE A 276 4.27 -16.91 -20.14
C PHE A 276 4.10 -18.43 -20.31
N GLY A 277 2.92 -18.91 -20.71
CA GLY A 277 2.67 -20.36 -20.85
C GLY A 277 2.66 -21.15 -19.54
N LEU A 278 2.65 -20.45 -18.40
CA LEU A 278 2.62 -20.99 -17.04
C LEU A 278 1.19 -21.08 -16.49
N GLY A 279 0.18 -21.15 -17.37
CA GLY A 279 -1.24 -21.12 -16.97
C GLY A 279 -1.65 -22.21 -15.97
N HIS A 280 -0.86 -23.27 -15.79
CA HIS A 280 -1.06 -24.32 -14.79
C HIS A 280 -0.61 -23.91 -13.37
N VAL A 281 0.27 -22.91 -13.23
CA VAL A 281 0.67 -22.34 -11.94
C VAL A 281 -0.46 -21.44 -11.43
N LYS A 282 -1.15 -21.90 -10.38
CA LYS A 282 -2.28 -21.18 -9.79
C LYS A 282 -2.00 -20.80 -8.34
N LEU A 283 -2.34 -19.56 -7.99
CA LEU A 283 -2.47 -19.18 -6.59
C LEU A 283 -3.76 -19.77 -6.02
N LYS A 284 -3.68 -20.30 -4.80
CA LYS A 284 -4.90 -20.45 -4.00
C LYS A 284 -5.48 -19.06 -3.82
N LYS A 285 -6.81 -18.96 -3.80
CA LYS A 285 -7.50 -17.68 -3.62
C LYS A 285 -6.95 -16.99 -2.38
N PHE A 286 -6.16 -15.95 -2.61
CA PHE A 286 -5.80 -15.03 -1.55
C PHE A 286 -7.01 -14.23 -1.17
N GLN A 287 -7.17 -14.03 0.12
CA GLN A 287 -7.96 -12.93 0.61
C GLN A 287 -6.99 -11.93 1.25
N ALA A 288 -7.18 -10.63 0.96
CA ALA A 288 -6.37 -9.57 1.56
C ALA A 288 -6.50 -9.60 3.10
N LEU A 289 -5.59 -8.95 3.83
CA LEU A 289 -5.72 -8.86 5.29
C LEU A 289 -7.11 -8.28 5.63
N GLY A 290 -7.92 -9.00 6.39
CA GLY A 290 -9.25 -8.54 6.81
C GLY A 290 -10.45 -9.27 6.20
N SER A 291 -10.24 -10.44 5.62
CA SER A 291 -11.32 -11.23 5.02
C SER A 291 -11.70 -12.44 5.87
N ALA A 292 -13.00 -12.78 5.91
CA ALA A 292 -13.61 -13.75 6.82
C ALA A 292 -12.98 -15.16 6.84
N GLU A 293 -12.23 -15.58 5.81
CA GLU A 293 -11.55 -16.90 5.79
C GLU A 293 -10.08 -16.81 6.24
N ASP A 294 -9.40 -15.66 6.06
CA ASP A 294 -8.08 -15.39 6.64
C ASP A 294 -8.17 -15.24 8.18
N PHE A 295 -9.38 -14.97 8.68
CA PHE A 295 -9.76 -15.03 10.11
C PHE A 295 -9.99 -16.45 10.64
N LYS A 296 -10.28 -17.46 9.80
CA LYS A 296 -10.56 -18.83 10.31
C LYS A 296 -9.32 -19.55 10.85
N ASP A 297 -8.14 -19.27 10.30
CA ASP A 297 -6.85 -19.78 10.81
C ASP A 297 -6.20 -18.83 11.84
N ARG A 298 -6.82 -17.65 12.08
CA ARG A 298 -6.34 -16.61 12.99
C ARG A 298 -7.42 -16.36 14.05
N SER A 299 -7.37 -17.15 15.12
CA SER A 299 -8.35 -17.18 16.22
C SER A 299 -9.11 -15.86 16.44
N ASP A 300 -10.44 -15.94 16.42
CA ASP A 300 -11.44 -14.85 16.28
C ASP A 300 -11.36 -13.65 17.25
N ASP A 301 -10.46 -13.60 18.23
CA ASP A 301 -10.41 -12.50 19.19
C ASP A 301 -9.35 -11.44 18.84
N THR A 302 -9.72 -10.62 17.84
CA THR A 302 -9.23 -9.26 17.55
C THR A 302 -7.76 -9.11 17.14
N HIS A 303 -7.54 -9.11 15.82
CA HIS A 303 -6.26 -8.72 15.21
C HIS A 303 -6.24 -7.21 14.94
N LEU A 304 -5.14 -6.56 15.33
CA LEU A 304 -4.82 -5.18 14.97
C LEU A 304 -4.83 -5.04 13.45
N THR A 305 -5.55 -4.03 12.97
CA THR A 305 -5.56 -3.64 11.56
C THR A 305 -4.72 -2.39 11.37
N THR A 306 -4.72 -1.87 10.15
CA THR A 306 -4.14 -0.56 9.83
C THR A 306 -4.84 0.60 10.58
N ASP A 307 -6.02 0.38 11.14
CA ASP A 307 -6.72 1.38 11.98
C ASP A 307 -6.14 1.49 13.39
N ALA A 308 -5.35 0.49 13.81
CA ALA A 308 -4.62 0.53 15.08
C ALA A 308 -3.30 1.30 14.99
N LEU A 309 -2.92 1.82 13.82
CA LEU A 309 -1.73 2.64 13.64
C LEU A 309 -1.95 4.04 14.19
N ASP A 310 -1.11 4.47 15.11
CA ASP A 310 -1.18 5.81 15.68
C ASP A 310 -0.56 6.86 14.76
N LYS A 311 -0.86 8.13 15.06
CA LYS A 311 -0.37 9.30 14.32
C LYS A 311 1.14 9.28 14.09
N HIS A 312 1.92 8.97 15.12
CA HIS A 312 3.38 8.96 15.02
C HIS A 312 3.88 7.86 14.09
N THR A 313 3.29 6.68 14.17
CA THR A 313 3.63 5.54 13.31
C THR A 313 3.23 5.81 11.87
N LEU A 314 2.06 6.42 11.64
CA LEU A 314 1.64 6.87 10.31
C LEU A 314 2.64 7.87 9.72
N ASP A 315 3.11 8.86 10.49
CA ASP A 315 4.12 9.83 10.05
C ASP A 315 5.44 9.14 9.64
N TRP A 316 5.90 8.17 10.43
CA TRP A 316 7.07 7.36 10.08
C TRP A 316 6.86 6.58 8.77
N ILE A 317 5.70 5.94 8.59
CA ILE A 317 5.37 5.21 7.36
C ILE A 317 5.31 6.18 6.17
N HIS A 318 4.70 7.36 6.32
CA HIS A 318 4.60 8.37 5.28
C HIS A 318 5.96 8.87 4.80
N ASN A 319 6.90 9.05 5.73
CA ASN A 319 8.25 9.48 5.42
C ASN A 319 9.02 8.35 4.74
N ARG A 320 9.14 7.20 5.41
CA ARG A 320 9.97 6.07 4.97
C ARG A 320 9.52 5.48 3.63
N TYR A 321 8.21 5.39 3.40
CA TYR A 321 7.61 4.79 2.21
C TYR A 321 6.99 5.84 1.29
N SER A 322 7.42 7.11 1.39
CA SER A 322 6.89 8.23 0.61
C SER A 322 6.82 7.95 -0.90
N GLN A 323 7.88 7.36 -1.44
CA GLN A 323 7.97 7.02 -2.86
C GLN A 323 7.07 5.83 -3.24
N ASP A 324 6.87 4.84 -2.35
CA ASP A 324 5.90 3.76 -2.58
C ASP A 324 4.48 4.34 -2.78
N PHE A 325 4.09 5.34 -1.98
CA PHE A 325 2.80 6.01 -2.14
C PHE A 325 2.69 6.73 -3.48
N LEU A 326 3.75 7.44 -3.86
CA LEU A 326 3.78 8.24 -5.09
C LEU A 326 3.76 7.35 -6.34
N ASP A 327 4.72 6.44 -6.47
CA ASP A 327 4.94 5.67 -7.70
C ASP A 327 3.89 4.58 -7.89
N PHE A 328 3.38 4.03 -6.80
CA PHE A 328 2.36 3.00 -6.84
C PHE A 328 0.96 3.55 -6.57
N GLY A 329 0.77 4.87 -6.49
CA GLY A 329 -0.56 5.47 -6.37
C GLY A 329 -1.35 5.01 -5.14
N TYR A 330 -0.68 4.66 -4.04
CA TYR A 330 -1.35 4.40 -2.76
C TYR A 330 -1.74 5.72 -2.10
N VAL A 331 -2.92 5.76 -1.50
CA VAL A 331 -3.42 6.96 -0.84
C VAL A 331 -2.90 7.01 0.59
N LYS A 332 -2.26 8.13 0.96
CA LYS A 332 -1.85 8.37 2.35
C LYS A 332 -3.08 8.55 3.24
N ARG A 333 -3.12 7.82 4.36
CA ARG A 333 -4.13 7.98 5.41
C ARG A 333 -3.99 9.36 6.06
N ALA A 334 -5.14 9.95 6.42
CA ALA A 334 -5.15 11.20 7.16
C ALA A 334 -4.53 10.99 8.54
N VAL A 335 -3.65 11.91 8.93
CA VAL A 335 -3.06 11.96 10.27
C VAL A 335 -3.97 12.78 11.15
N VAL A 336 -4.94 12.12 11.79
CA VAL A 336 -5.92 12.77 12.68
C VAL A 336 -5.31 13.01 14.06
#